data_AF-A0A1B7N7X8-F1
#
_entry.id   AF-A0A1B7N7X8-F1
#
_cell.length_a   1.000
_cell.length_b   1.000
_cell.length_c   1.000
_cell.angle_alpha   90.00
_cell.angle_beta   90.00
_cell.angle_gamma   90.00
#
_symmetry.space_group_name_H-M   'P 1'
#
loop_
_entity.id
_entity.type
_entity.pdbx_description
1 polymer ?
#
loop_
_entity_poly.entity_id
_entity_poly.type
_entity_poly.pdbx_seq_one_letter_code
_entity_poly.pdbx_strand_id
1 'polypeptide(L)'
;IIEEDAVFIESFFTIPDEDIEFKLHLQSSWLLRFELDHAKMIDRKLTIPYVAGRIAESFKTDLFVIWSEDNSQKLIIHCRVLGGCDKNDHGLGTVEEDIFLRQLEKTMLNSVSLRISSLNYMYL
;
A
#
# COMPACT_ATOMS: atom_id res chain seq x y z
N ILE A 1 5.56 5.01 -13.12
CA ILE A 1 4.16 5.39 -12.84
C ILE A 1 3.28 4.45 -13.65
N ILE A 2 2.29 3.83 -13.02
CA ILE A 2 1.34 2.93 -13.71
C ILE A 2 0.11 3.78 -14.05
N GLU A 3 -0.11 4.05 -15.33
CA GLU A 3 -1.19 4.96 -15.79
C GLU A 3 -2.58 4.50 -15.34
N GLU A 4 -2.81 3.19 -15.27
CA GLU A 4 -4.09 2.63 -14.84
C GLU A 4 -4.45 3.00 -13.40
N ASP A 5 -3.44 3.20 -12.54
CA ASP A 5 -3.64 3.52 -11.13
C ASP A 5 -3.84 5.04 -10.92
N ALA A 6 -3.52 5.87 -11.92
CA ALA A 6 -3.57 7.32 -11.81
C ALA A 6 -4.99 7.83 -11.50
N VAL A 7 -6.02 7.20 -12.08
CA VAL A 7 -7.42 7.64 -11.93
C VAL A 7 -7.89 7.58 -10.47
N PHE A 8 -7.62 6.48 -9.76
CA PHE A 8 -8.04 6.36 -8.37
C PHE A 8 -7.13 7.17 -7.43
N ILE A 9 -5.85 7.31 -7.76
CA ILE A 9 -4.90 8.13 -7.00
C ILE A 9 -5.29 9.61 -7.09
N GLU A 10 -5.60 10.13 -8.29
CA GLU A 10 -6.06 11.51 -8.48
C GLU A 10 -7.37 11.78 -7.73
N SER A 11 -8.32 10.84 -7.79
CA SER A 11 -9.57 10.93 -7.04
C SER A 11 -9.32 11.02 -5.53
N PHE A 12 -8.39 10.23 -5.00
CA PHE A 12 -8.00 10.26 -3.60
C PHE A 12 -7.41 11.62 -3.18
N PHE A 13 -6.59 12.25 -4.03
CA PHE A 13 -5.98 13.56 -3.77
C PHE A 13 -6.86 14.77 -4.14
N THR A 14 -8.04 14.54 -4.73
CA THR A 14 -8.98 15.62 -5.06
C THR A 14 -9.62 16.22 -3.80
N ILE A 15 -9.70 15.44 -2.72
CA ILE A 15 -10.20 15.89 -1.43
C ILE A 15 -9.01 16.39 -0.59
N PRO A 16 -8.96 17.69 -0.23
CA PRO A 16 -7.90 18.20 0.63
C PRO A 16 -8.03 17.61 2.04
N ASP A 17 -6.95 17.02 2.53
CA ASP A 17 -6.87 16.35 3.82
C ASP A 17 -5.50 16.65 4.46
N GLU A 18 -5.52 17.38 5.58
CA GLU A 18 -4.32 17.89 6.25
C GLU A 18 -3.41 16.75 6.75
N ASP A 19 -3.97 15.60 7.14
CA ASP A 19 -3.20 14.42 7.57
C ASP A 19 -2.48 13.77 6.37
N ILE A 20 -3.10 13.77 5.20
CA ILE A 20 -2.52 13.25 3.96
C ILE A 20 -1.39 14.16 3.47
N GLU A 21 -1.61 15.48 3.47
CA GLU A 21 -0.57 16.47 3.10
C GLU A 21 0.64 16.39 4.03
N PHE A 22 0.43 16.22 5.34
CA PHE A 22 1.50 16.03 6.29
C PHE A 22 2.27 14.71 6.06
N LYS A 23 1.62 13.65 5.58
CA LYS A 23 2.30 12.37 5.33
C LYS A 23 3.03 12.33 4.00
N LEU A 24 2.67 13.20 3.05
CA LEU A 24 3.18 13.17 1.68
C LEU A 24 4.70 13.28 1.60
N HIS A 25 5.29 14.19 2.38
CA HIS A 25 6.74 14.45 2.39
C HIS A 25 7.55 13.37 3.12
N LEU A 26 6.87 12.49 3.87
CA LEU A 26 7.46 11.37 4.59
C LEU A 26 7.41 10.07 3.78
N GLN A 27 6.76 10.06 2.62
CA GLN A 27 6.63 8.85 1.81
C GLN A 27 7.97 8.47 1.18
N SER A 28 8.34 7.20 1.36
CA SER A 28 9.49 6.59 0.69
C SER A 28 9.21 6.43 -0.82
N SER A 29 10.30 6.42 -1.61
CA SER A 29 10.28 6.13 -3.05
C SER A 29 9.81 4.70 -3.37
N TRP A 30 9.78 3.80 -2.39
CA TRP A 30 9.31 2.44 -2.57
C TRP A 30 7.78 2.36 -2.59
N LEU A 31 7.25 1.87 -3.71
CA LEU A 31 5.83 1.54 -3.87
C LEU A 31 5.63 0.03 -3.96
N LEU A 32 4.75 -0.50 -3.11
CA LEU A 32 4.23 -1.86 -3.23
C LEU A 32 2.83 -1.80 -3.78
N ARG A 33 2.64 -2.50 -4.88
CA ARG A 33 1.35 -2.65 -5.53
C ARG A 33 0.85 -4.07 -5.38
N PHE A 34 -0.28 -4.22 -4.70
CA PHE A 34 -1.01 -5.47 -4.57
C PHE A 34 -2.18 -5.47 -5.54
N GLU A 35 -2.27 -6.50 -6.37
CA GLU A 35 -3.45 -6.78 -7.19
C GLU A 35 -4.22 -7.96 -6.61
N LEU A 36 -5.45 -7.70 -6.17
CA LEU A 36 -6.33 -8.69 -5.57
C LEU A 36 -7.24 -9.32 -6.63
N ASP A 37 -7.59 -10.57 -6.39
CA ASP A 37 -8.47 -11.36 -7.24
C ASP A 37 -9.94 -11.14 -6.85
N HIS A 38 -10.74 -10.58 -7.76
CA HIS A 38 -12.17 -10.34 -7.56
C HIS A 38 -12.94 -11.59 -7.14
N ALA A 39 -12.71 -12.73 -7.79
CA ALA A 39 -13.45 -13.95 -7.52
C ALA A 39 -13.19 -14.45 -6.10
N LYS A 40 -11.94 -14.31 -5.62
CA LYS A 40 -11.57 -14.70 -4.26
C LYS A 40 -12.10 -13.76 -3.19
N MET A 41 -12.15 -12.45 -3.48
CA MET A 41 -12.73 -11.46 -2.57
C MET A 41 -14.23 -11.74 -2.36
N ILE A 42 -14.96 -12.06 -3.43
CA ILE A 42 -16.38 -12.42 -3.38
C ILE A 42 -16.60 -13.74 -2.63
N ASP A 43 -15.83 -14.78 -2.94
CA ASP A 43 -15.91 -16.10 -2.29
C ASP A 43 -15.77 -15.99 -0.76
N ARG A 44 -14.85 -15.14 -0.31
CA ARG A 44 -14.58 -14.90 1.11
C ARG A 44 -15.39 -13.78 1.75
N LYS A 45 -16.27 -13.12 0.98
CA LYS A 45 -17.05 -11.94 1.41
C LYS A 45 -16.18 -10.83 2.00
N LEU A 46 -15.03 -10.59 1.39
CA LEU A 46 -14.08 -9.54 1.76
C LEU A 46 -14.30 -8.30 0.89
N THR A 47 -14.14 -7.12 1.47
CA THR A 47 -14.15 -5.83 0.76
C THR A 47 -12.74 -5.27 0.70
N ILE A 48 -12.40 -4.49 -0.34
CA ILE A 48 -11.08 -3.83 -0.40
C ILE A 48 -10.80 -3.00 0.86
N PRO A 49 -11.72 -2.12 1.32
CA PRO A 49 -11.45 -1.29 2.48
C PRO A 49 -11.14 -2.13 3.73
N TYR A 50 -11.81 -3.27 3.90
CA TYR A 50 -11.51 -4.19 4.99
C TYR A 50 -10.08 -4.73 4.88
N VAL A 51 -9.68 -5.21 3.70
CA VAL A 51 -8.33 -5.72 3.46
C VAL A 51 -7.29 -4.63 3.71
N ALA A 52 -7.46 -3.46 3.09
CA ALA A 52 -6.58 -2.30 3.24
C ALA A 52 -6.43 -1.88 4.71
N GLY A 53 -7.54 -1.84 5.47
CA GLY A 53 -7.54 -1.57 6.90
C GLY A 53 -6.71 -2.58 7.68
N ARG A 54 -6.84 -3.88 7.38
CA ARG A 54 -6.02 -4.93 8.03
C ARG A 54 -4.52 -4.78 7.72
N ILE A 55 -4.16 -4.30 6.53
CA ILE A 55 -2.76 -3.97 6.19
C ILE A 55 -2.29 -2.82 7.08
N ALA A 56 -3.03 -1.72 7.09
CA ALA A 56 -2.68 -0.53 7.87
C ALA A 56 -2.54 -0.87 9.37
N GLU A 57 -3.48 -1.64 9.94
CA GLU A 57 -3.42 -2.09 11.34
C GLU A 57 -2.18 -2.94 11.65
N SER A 58 -1.74 -3.79 10.71
CA SER A 58 -0.59 -4.67 10.91
C SER A 58 0.73 -3.89 10.99
N PHE A 59 0.79 -2.72 10.36
CA PHE A 59 2.00 -1.89 10.24
C PHE A 59 1.86 -0.48 10.84
N LYS A 60 0.78 -0.23 11.59
CA LYS A 60 0.49 0.99 12.35
C LYS A 60 0.70 2.28 11.53
N THR A 61 1.57 3.17 12.01
CA THR A 61 1.82 4.52 11.48
C THR A 61 2.91 4.56 10.43
N ASP A 62 3.55 3.43 10.14
CA ASP A 62 4.71 3.36 9.25
C ASP A 62 4.31 3.08 7.79
N LEU A 63 3.01 2.95 7.53
CA LEU A 63 2.47 2.68 6.21
C LEU A 63 1.43 3.73 5.79
N PHE A 64 1.57 4.17 4.55
CA PHE A 64 0.55 4.92 3.84
C PHE A 64 -0.10 4.00 2.82
N VAL A 65 -1.42 3.77 2.97
CA VAL A 65 -2.20 2.85 2.14
C VAL A 65 -3.22 3.64 1.35
N ILE A 66 -3.23 3.48 0.03
CA ILE A 66 -4.32 3.92 -0.86
C ILE A 66 -4.86 2.67 -1.55
N TRP A 67 -6.16 2.61 -1.81
CA TRP A 67 -6.78 1.48 -2.49
C TRP A 67 -7.82 1.93 -3.51
N SER A 68 -8.13 1.05 -4.47
CA SER A 68 -9.17 1.28 -5.47
C SER A 68 -10.57 1.04 -4.89
N GLU A 69 -11.62 1.55 -5.55
CA GLU A 69 -13.00 1.19 -5.21
C GLU A 69 -13.28 -0.30 -5.42
N ASP A 70 -14.32 -0.83 -4.77
CA ASP A 70 -14.73 -2.23 -4.85
C ASP A 70 -15.33 -2.62 -6.21
N ASN A 71 -15.86 -1.64 -6.93
CA ASN A 71 -16.43 -1.76 -8.27
C ASN A 71 -15.38 -1.62 -9.40
N SER A 72 -14.12 -1.33 -9.06
CA SER A 72 -13.03 -1.13 -10.03
C SER A 72 -12.80 -2.38 -10.87
N GLN A 73 -12.33 -2.24 -12.12
CA GLN A 73 -11.97 -3.40 -12.95
C GLN A 73 -10.80 -4.22 -12.38
N LYS A 74 -9.93 -3.55 -11.62
CA LYS A 74 -8.82 -4.17 -10.90
C LYS A 74 -8.87 -3.71 -9.45
N LEU A 75 -8.82 -4.68 -8.54
CA LEU A 75 -8.75 -4.42 -7.11
C LEU A 75 -7.30 -4.16 -6.70
N ILE A 76 -6.91 -2.89 -6.60
CA ILE A 76 -5.53 -2.48 -6.35
C ILE A 76 -5.37 -1.88 -4.96
N ILE A 77 -4.28 -2.25 -4.28
CA ILE A 77 -3.83 -1.60 -3.05
C ILE A 77 -2.39 -1.13 -3.22
N HIS A 78 -2.17 0.15 -2.97
CA HIS A 78 -0.88 0.82 -2.95
C HIS A 78 -0.43 1.05 -1.52
N CYS A 79 0.73 0.51 -1.20
CA CYS A 79 1.38 0.68 0.08
C CYS A 79 2.71 1.42 -0.12
N ARG A 80 2.88 2.53 0.60
CA ARG A 80 4.13 3.26 0.70
C ARG A 80 4.61 3.25 2.13
N VAL A 81 5.90 3.02 2.33
CA VAL A 81 6.52 3.12 3.65
C VAL A 81 6.65 4.59 4.00
N LEU A 82 6.26 4.98 5.19
CA LEU A 82 6.51 6.30 5.74
C LEU A 82 7.88 6.28 6.42
N GLY A 83 8.82 7.06 5.90
CA GLY A 83 10.11 7.29 6.54
C GLY A 83 9.90 8.09 7.82
N GLY A 84 10.28 7.51 8.97
CA GLY A 84 10.30 8.24 10.24
C GLY A 84 11.10 9.54 10.10
N CYS A 85 10.63 10.60 10.76
CA CYS A 85 11.14 11.98 10.76
C CYS A 85 12.62 12.15 11.22
N ASP A 86 13.38 11.06 11.37
CA ASP A 86 14.72 11.00 11.96
C ASP A 86 15.80 10.47 11.00
N LYS A 87 15.54 10.45 9.69
CA LYS A 87 16.51 9.97 8.68
C LYS A 87 17.56 11.03 8.33
N ASN A 88 18.54 11.22 9.23
CA ASN A 88 19.83 11.85 8.92
C ASN A 88 20.88 10.86 8.38
N ASP A 89 20.53 9.60 8.14
CA ASP A 89 21.48 8.59 7.64
C ASP A 89 21.02 7.99 6.30
N HIS A 90 21.61 8.52 5.22
CA HIS A 90 21.25 8.23 3.84
C HIS A 90 21.72 6.85 3.32
N GLY A 91 22.23 5.97 4.20
CA GLY A 91 22.77 4.65 3.81
C GLY A 91 22.14 3.45 4.53
N LEU A 92 21.76 3.59 5.80
CA LEU A 92 21.15 2.50 6.58
C LEU A 92 19.65 2.31 6.29
N GLY A 93 18.95 3.40 5.93
CA GLY A 93 17.51 3.42 5.76
C GLY A 93 16.98 2.54 4.62
N THR A 94 17.77 2.29 3.57
CA THR A 94 17.34 1.44 2.43
C THR A 94 17.34 -0.05 2.76
N VAL A 95 18.25 -0.49 3.64
CA VAL A 95 18.32 -1.90 4.09
C VAL A 95 17.15 -2.20 5.04
N GLU A 96 16.86 -1.28 5.96
CA GLU A 96 15.71 -1.40 6.85
C GLU A 96 14.38 -1.37 6.07
N GLU A 97 14.28 -0.53 5.05
CA GLU A 97 13.14 -0.53 4.13
C GLU A 97 12.99 -1.89 3.43
N ASP A 98 14.02 -2.44 2.80
CA ASP A 98 13.94 -3.74 2.10
C ASP A 98 13.49 -4.87 3.05
N ILE A 99 14.04 -4.90 4.27
CA ILE A 99 13.63 -5.88 5.30
C ILE A 99 12.16 -5.69 5.67
N PHE A 100 11.71 -4.45 5.87
CA PHE A 100 10.33 -4.13 6.17
C PHE A 100 9.40 -4.54 5.02
N LEU A 101 9.77 -4.28 3.77
CA LEU A 101 9.00 -4.67 2.58
C LEU A 101 8.83 -6.18 2.48
N ARG A 102 9.88 -6.95 2.77
CA ARG A 102 9.82 -8.42 2.81
C ARG A 102 8.94 -8.94 3.94
N GLN A 103 8.96 -8.27 5.10
CA GLN A 103 8.08 -8.63 6.21
C GLN A 103 6.62 -8.31 5.90
N LEU A 104 6.35 -7.17 5.25
CA LEU A 104 5.04 -6.77 4.76
C LEU A 104 4.48 -7.80 3.79
N GLU A 105 5.25 -8.17 2.78
CA GLU A 105 4.87 -9.22 1.83
C GLU A 105 4.52 -10.54 2.53
N LYS A 106 5.40 -11.03 3.41
CA LYS A 106 5.16 -12.29 4.15
C LYS A 106 3.93 -12.22 5.05
N THR A 107 3.74 -11.09 5.72
CA THR A 107 2.59 -10.87 6.60
C THR A 107 1.31 -10.83 5.80
N MET A 108 1.32 -10.19 4.63
CA MET A 108 0.17 -10.13 3.73
C MET A 108 -0.20 -11.50 3.15
N LEU A 109 0.80 -12.27 2.71
CA LEU A 109 0.60 -13.62 2.21
C LEU A 109 0.05 -14.57 3.29
N ASN A 110 0.52 -14.46 4.54
CA ASN A 110 0.13 -15.35 5.64
C ASN A 110 -1.13 -14.92 6.38
N SER A 111 -1.21 -13.66 6.79
CA SER A 111 -2.27 -13.13 7.68
C SER A 111 -3.59 -12.96 6.93
N VAL A 112 -3.53 -12.55 5.66
CA VAL A 112 -4.75 -12.25 4.91
C VAL A 112 -5.24 -13.46 4.10
N SER A 113 -4.43 -14.52 3.93
CA SER A 113 -4.77 -15.69 3.08
C SER A 113 -5.30 -15.31 1.68
N LEU A 114 -5.08 -14.06 1.26
CA LEU A 114 -5.40 -13.58 -0.06
C LEU A 114 -4.26 -14.02 -0.94
N ARG A 115 -4.56 -14.95 -1.86
CA ARG A 115 -3.67 -15.21 -2.98
C ARG A 115 -3.69 -13.97 -3.87
N ILE A 116 -2.71 -13.10 -3.63
CA ILE A 116 -2.39 -11.93 -4.44
C ILE A 116 -2.08 -12.43 -5.86
N SER A 117 -2.72 -11.82 -6.87
CA SER A 117 -2.55 -12.21 -8.27
C SER A 117 -1.21 -11.74 -8.82
N SER A 118 -0.75 -10.58 -8.36
CA SER A 118 0.54 -9.99 -8.74
C SER A 118 1.04 -9.05 -7.64
N LEU A 119 2.33 -9.15 -7.33
CA LEU A 119 3.05 -8.24 -6.44
C LEU A 119 4.14 -7.55 -7.25
N ASN A 120 4.12 -6.22 -7.28
CA ASN A 120 5.13 -5.42 -7.98
C ASN A 120 5.82 -4.47 -7.01
N TYR A 121 7.15 -4.52 -7.02
CA TYR A 121 8.04 -3.59 -6.32
C TYR A 121 8.55 -2.58 -7.33
N MET A 122 8.28 -1.29 -7.10
CA MET A 122 8.77 -0.23 -7.97
C MET A 122 9.41 0.87 -7.12
N TYR A 123 10.60 1.30 -7.53
CA TYR A 123 11.26 2.49 -7.01
C TYR A 123 10.84 3.68 -7.89
N LEU A 124 10.24 4.71 -7.28
CA LEU A 124 9.79 5.95 -7.93
C LEU A 124 10.77 7.09 -7.70
#